data_AF-A0A7W0VJF9-F1
#
_entry.id   AF-A0A7W0VJF9-F1
#
_cell.length_a   1.000
_cell.length_b   1.000
_cell.length_c   1.000
_cell.angle_alpha   90.00
_cell.angle_beta   90.00
_cell.angle_gamma   90.00
#
_symmetry.space_group_name_H-M   'P 1'
#
loop_
_entity.id
_entity.type
_entity.pdbx_description
1 polymer ?
#
loop_
_entity_poly.entity_id
_entity_poly.type
_entity_poly.pdbx_seq_one_letter_code
_entity_poly.pdbx_strand_id
1 'polypeptide(L)'
;VLLVAKNPSSIEVWENGIKLFVAPDNLDVPEGGERTVVLKAKGYKDKEMTFTSKVRKPPKLSLTKIPGVNTTRPNPPVGGDPVKPKCSNTRADIQLSFCKAAYCASHLDKESQNLCNME
;
A
#
# COMPACT_ATOMS: atom_id res chain seq x y z
N VAL A 1 -19.39 6.66 -9.60
CA VAL A 1 -19.73 6.35 -8.19
C VAL A 1 -18.46 6.38 -7.35
N LEU A 2 -18.40 7.22 -6.30
CA LEU A 2 -17.24 7.26 -5.41
C LEU A 2 -17.22 6.04 -4.48
N LEU A 3 -16.11 5.31 -4.46
CA LEU A 3 -15.91 4.15 -3.60
C LEU A 3 -15.05 4.53 -2.40
N VAL A 4 -15.66 4.62 -1.22
CA VAL A 4 -14.96 4.84 0.05
C VAL A 4 -15.31 3.72 1.03
N ALA A 5 -14.28 3.05 1.54
CA ALA A 5 -14.45 2.01 2.55
C ALA A 5 -14.14 2.51 3.94
N LYS A 6 -14.93 2.05 4.91
CA LYS A 6 -14.66 2.33 6.32
C LYS A 6 -13.47 1.50 6.82
N ASN A 7 -13.34 0.28 6.30
CA ASN A 7 -12.22 -0.63 6.50
C ASN A 7 -12.22 -1.67 5.37
N PRO A 8 -11.06 -2.14 4.89
CA PRO A 8 -9.68 -1.75 5.22
C PRO A 8 -9.20 -0.44 4.56
N SER A 9 -7.99 0.00 4.93
CA SER A 9 -7.33 1.23 4.46
C SER A 9 -7.06 1.27 2.96
N SER A 10 -6.92 0.10 2.32
CA SER A 10 -6.80 -0.05 0.87
C SER A 10 -7.69 -1.19 0.41
N ILE A 11 -8.50 -0.92 -0.62
CA ILE A 11 -9.31 -1.94 -1.30
C ILE A 11 -8.95 -1.92 -2.77
N GLU A 12 -8.63 -3.08 -3.30
CA GLU A 12 -8.45 -3.26 -4.73
C GLU A 12 -9.79 -3.58 -5.37
N VAL A 13 -10.11 -2.87 -6.44
CA VAL A 13 -11.35 -3.06 -7.18
C VAL A 13 -11.02 -3.78 -8.48
N TRP A 14 -11.63 -4.95 -8.65
CA TRP A 14 -11.39 -5.84 -9.79
C TRP A 14 -12.68 -6.02 -10.58
N GLU A 15 -12.61 -6.10 -11.90
CA GLU A 15 -13.74 -6.42 -12.78
C GLU A 15 -13.27 -7.44 -13.81
N ASN A 16 -13.98 -8.55 -13.96
CA ASN A 16 -13.60 -9.64 -14.89
C ASN A 16 -12.14 -10.13 -14.73
N GLY A 17 -11.62 -10.14 -13.49
CA GLY A 17 -10.24 -10.53 -13.21
C GLY A 17 -9.18 -9.47 -13.53
N ILE A 18 -9.58 -8.28 -13.98
CA ILE A 18 -8.69 -7.14 -14.24
C ILE A 18 -8.79 -6.17 -13.06
N LYS A 19 -7.64 -5.76 -12.52
CA LYS A 19 -7.58 -4.71 -11.50
C LYS A 19 -7.85 -3.36 -12.15
N LEU A 20 -8.92 -2.69 -11.74
CA LEU A 20 -9.28 -1.37 -12.24
C LEU A 20 -8.48 -0.29 -11.50
N PHE A 21 -8.60 -0.25 -10.16
CA PHE A 21 -7.97 0.76 -9.32
C PHE A 21 -7.90 0.33 -7.84
N VAL A 22 -7.31 1.18 -7.00
CA VAL A 22 -7.28 1.04 -5.55
C VAL A 22 -8.06 2.18 -4.92
N ALA A 23 -9.06 1.86 -4.10
CA ALA A 23 -9.88 2.85 -3.41
C ALA A 23 -9.08 3.63 -2.35
N PRO A 24 -9.43 4.90 -2.06
CA PRO A 24 -10.61 5.62 -2.55
C PRO A 24 -10.45 6.17 -3.98
N ASP A 25 -11.40 5.85 -4.85
CA ASP A 25 -11.43 6.35 -6.23
C ASP A 25 -12.86 6.25 -6.83
N ASN A 26 -13.08 6.82 -8.02
CA ASN A 26 -14.34 6.81 -8.73
C ASN A 26 -14.46 5.62 -9.68
N LEU A 27 -15.51 4.81 -9.50
CA LEU A 27 -15.94 3.83 -10.49
C LEU A 27 -16.83 4.52 -11.52
N ASP A 28 -16.40 4.55 -12.78
CA ASP A 28 -17.24 4.98 -13.89
C ASP A 28 -18.31 3.91 -14.18
N VAL A 29 -19.58 4.28 -14.08
CA VAL A 29 -20.71 3.38 -14.36
C VAL A 29 -21.59 4.10 -15.39
N PRO A 30 -21.76 3.54 -16.60
CA PRO A 30 -22.52 4.20 -17.65
C PRO A 30 -23.97 4.40 -17.22
N GLU A 31 -24.60 5.46 -17.71
CA GLU A 31 -25.99 5.79 -17.36
C GLU A 31 -26.95 4.68 -17.82
N GLY A 32 -27.77 4.18 -16.90
CA GLY A 32 -28.64 3.02 -17.13
C GLY A 32 -27.93 1.67 -17.03
N GLY A 33 -26.61 1.66 -16.89
CA GLY A 33 -25.79 0.45 -16.79
C GLY A 33 -25.59 -0.05 -15.36
N GLU A 34 -25.16 -1.30 -15.28
CA GLU A 34 -24.69 -1.96 -14.08
C GLU A 34 -23.25 -2.46 -14.27
N ARG A 35 -22.45 -2.42 -13.21
CA ARG A 35 -21.10 -2.99 -13.16
C ARG A 35 -20.96 -3.86 -11.93
N THR A 36 -20.48 -5.08 -12.12
CA THR A 36 -20.19 -6.00 -11.03
C THR A 36 -18.70 -6.04 -10.80
N VAL A 37 -18.27 -5.60 -9.62
CA VAL A 37 -16.86 -5.56 -9.25
C VAL A 37 -16.60 -6.43 -8.03
N VAL A 38 -15.40 -7.00 -7.98
CA VAL A 38 -14.88 -7.75 -6.84
C VAL A 38 -13.96 -6.86 -6.04
N LEU A 39 -14.33 -6.64 -4.79
CA LEU A 39 -13.55 -5.89 -3.82
C LEU A 39 -12.62 -6.87 -3.11
N LYS A 40 -11.31 -6.66 -3.26
CA LYS A 40 -10.27 -7.46 -2.63
C LYS A 40 -9.48 -6.61 -1.66
N ALA A 41 -9.13 -7.20 -0.52
CA ALA A 41 -8.22 -6.57 0.41
C ALA A 41 -7.51 -7.59 1.29
N LYS A 42 -6.28 -7.26 1.68
CA LYS A 42 -5.42 -8.17 2.45
C LYS A 42 -6.06 -8.55 3.79
N GLY A 43 -6.29 -9.85 3.99
CA GLY A 43 -6.88 -10.42 5.20
C GLY A 43 -8.39 -10.21 5.35
N TYR A 44 -9.05 -9.86 4.25
CA TYR A 44 -10.49 -9.81 4.13
C TYR A 44 -10.95 -10.78 3.04
N LYS A 45 -12.17 -11.30 3.18
CA LYS A 45 -12.80 -12.11 2.14
C LYS A 45 -13.12 -11.22 0.95
N ASP A 46 -12.83 -11.73 -0.25
CA ASP A 46 -13.27 -11.12 -1.49
C ASP A 46 -14.79 -10.93 -1.45
N LYS A 47 -15.25 -9.76 -1.88
CA LYS A 47 -16.67 -9.42 -1.89
C LYS A 47 -17.06 -8.86 -3.23
N GLU A 48 -17.96 -9.56 -3.90
CA GLU A 48 -18.57 -9.07 -5.13
C GLU A 48 -19.68 -8.06 -4.80
N MET A 49 -19.74 -6.97 -5.56
CA MET A 49 -20.74 -5.93 -5.42
C MET A 49 -21.11 -5.35 -6.78
N THR A 50 -22.41 -5.25 -7.03
CA THR A 50 -22.96 -4.64 -8.25
C THR A 50 -23.32 -3.18 -7.98
N PHE A 51 -22.84 -2.30 -8.85
CA PHE A 51 -23.10 -0.87 -8.83
C PHE A 51 -23.95 -0.49 -10.03
N THR A 52 -25.04 0.24 -9.80
CA THR A 52 -25.90 0.76 -10.87
C THR A 52 -25.80 2.27 -10.93
N SER A 53 -26.05 2.88 -12.09
CA SER A 53 -26.01 4.35 -12.22
C SER A 53 -27.09 5.06 -11.39
N LYS A 54 -28.13 4.35 -10.96
CA LYS A 54 -29.30 4.89 -10.23
C LYS A 54 -29.08 5.00 -8.71
N VAL A 55 -27.93 4.58 -8.18
CA VAL A 55 -27.72 4.57 -6.73
C VAL A 55 -27.48 6.00 -6.23
N ARG A 56 -28.52 6.62 -5.66
CA ARG A 56 -28.48 7.99 -5.07
C ARG A 56 -27.59 8.15 -3.84
N LYS A 57 -27.14 7.05 -3.22
CA LYS A 57 -26.28 7.06 -2.03
C LYS A 57 -25.09 6.12 -2.22
N PRO A 58 -23.85 6.52 -1.89
CA PRO A 58 -22.71 5.62 -1.99
C PRO A 58 -22.94 4.40 -1.08
N PRO A 59 -22.79 3.16 -1.58
CA PRO A 59 -22.96 1.97 -0.75
C PRO A 59 -21.86 1.91 0.31
N LYS A 60 -22.21 1.43 1.50
CA LYS A 60 -21.24 1.22 2.57
C LYS A 60 -20.36 0.03 2.22
N LEU A 61 -19.11 0.29 1.84
CA LEU A 61 -18.12 -0.75 1.59
C LEU A 61 -17.59 -1.28 2.91
N SER A 62 -18.07 -2.45 3.28
CA SER A 62 -17.60 -3.24 4.42
C SER A 62 -17.22 -4.63 3.94
N LEU A 63 -15.96 -5.01 4.17
CA LEU A 63 -15.44 -6.35 3.91
C LEU A 63 -15.40 -7.16 5.21
N THR A 64 -15.66 -8.47 5.09
CA THR A 64 -15.61 -9.41 6.22
C THR A 64 -14.17 -9.91 6.38
N LYS A 65 -13.60 -9.80 7.58
CA LYS A 65 -12.25 -10.34 7.85
C LYS A 65 -12.23 -11.86 7.70
N ILE A 66 -11.12 -12.41 7.22
CA ILE A 66 -10.93 -13.86 7.19
C ILE A 66 -10.58 -14.32 8.62
N PRO A 67 -11.35 -15.23 9.24
CA PRO A 67 -11.04 -15.74 10.57
C PRO A 67 -9.67 -16.44 10.56
N GLY A 68 -8.83 -16.15 11.55
CA GLY A 68 -7.47 -16.71 11.65
C GLY A 68 -6.41 -15.98 10.83
N VAL A 69 -6.79 -15.10 9.89
CA VAL A 69 -5.83 -14.17 9.27
C VAL A 69 -5.66 -13.00 10.22
N ASN A 70 -4.54 -12.97 10.94
CA ASN A 70 -4.09 -11.76 11.57
C ASN A 70 -3.88 -10.72 10.47
N THR A 71 -4.89 -9.87 10.28
CA THR A 71 -4.70 -8.52 9.75
C THR A 71 -3.94 -7.77 10.82
N THR A 72 -2.68 -8.14 11.03
CA THR A 72 -1.74 -7.24 11.65
C THR A 72 -1.81 -5.98 10.78
N ARG A 73 -2.54 -4.97 11.27
CA ARG A 73 -1.99 -3.61 11.34
C ARG A 73 -0.51 -3.84 11.57
N PRO A 74 0.45 -3.32 10.76
CA PRO A 74 1.84 -3.41 11.16
C PRO A 74 1.83 -3.01 12.63
N ASN A 75 2.12 -3.96 13.53
CA ASN A 75 2.19 -3.64 14.93
C ASN A 75 3.14 -2.44 14.95
N PRO A 76 2.85 -1.32 15.64
CA PRO A 76 3.96 -0.47 16.03
C PRO A 76 4.96 -1.45 16.64
N PRO A 77 6.19 -1.54 16.08
CA PRO A 77 7.08 -2.64 16.36
C PRO A 77 7.12 -2.83 17.87
N VAL A 78 6.58 -3.96 18.34
CA VAL A 78 6.64 -4.37 19.73
C VAL A 78 8.12 -4.57 19.99
N GLY A 79 8.75 -3.55 20.59
CA GLY A 79 10.06 -3.63 21.22
C GLY A 79 11.11 -4.45 20.47
N GLY A 80 11.16 -4.33 19.14
CA GLY A 80 12.29 -4.77 18.35
C GLY A 80 12.97 -3.51 17.89
N ASP A 81 14.22 -3.33 18.28
CA ASP A 81 15.10 -2.28 17.76
C ASP A 81 14.81 -2.02 16.28
N PRO A 82 14.82 -0.75 15.83
CA PRO A 82 14.62 -0.46 14.42
C PRO A 82 15.56 -1.37 13.66
N VAL A 83 15.00 -2.20 12.75
CA VAL A 83 15.79 -2.92 11.77
C VAL A 83 16.40 -1.82 10.92
N LYS A 84 17.51 -1.25 11.42
CA LYS A 84 18.39 -0.40 10.67
C LYS A 84 18.68 -1.24 9.43
N PRO A 85 18.42 -0.72 8.22
CA PRO A 85 18.95 -1.38 7.05
C PRO A 85 20.41 -1.71 7.37
N LYS A 86 20.80 -2.98 7.22
CA LYS A 86 22.20 -3.37 7.38
C LYS A 86 22.94 -2.74 6.22
N CYS A 87 23.26 -1.46 6.35
CA CYS A 87 24.21 -0.77 5.51
C CYS A 87 25.54 -1.45 5.83
N SER A 88 25.90 -2.45 5.05
CA SER A 88 27.27 -2.94 5.11
C SER A 88 28.14 -1.79 4.61
N ASN A 89 29.38 -1.66 5.10
CA ASN A 89 30.31 -0.61 4.63
C ASN A 89 30.81 -0.88 3.19
N THR A 90 29.99 -1.54 2.36
CA THR A 90 30.32 -1.86 0.98
C THR A 90 29.90 -0.72 0.07
N ARG A 91 30.65 -0.51 -1.02
CA ARG A 91 30.37 0.54 -2.01
C ARG A 91 28.97 0.43 -2.61
N ALA A 92 28.42 -0.78 -2.75
CA ALA A 92 27.08 -1.02 -3.27
C ALA A 92 25.99 -0.48 -2.32
N ASP A 93 26.16 -0.69 -1.00
CA ASP A 93 25.22 -0.16 0.00
C ASP A 93 25.31 1.36 0.13
N ILE A 94 26.50 1.95 -0.05
CA ILE A 94 26.72 3.40 0.03
C ILE A 94 26.00 4.16 -1.09
N GLN A 95 25.73 3.52 -2.23
CA GLN A 95 24.94 4.14 -3.30
C GLN A 95 23.43 4.19 -3.00
N LEU A 96 22.96 3.43 -2.00
CA LEU A 96 21.57 3.50 -1.59
C LEU A 96 21.36 4.78 -0.77
N SER A 97 20.45 5.65 -1.21
CA SER A 97 20.19 6.96 -0.60
C SER A 97 19.91 6.90 0.91
N PHE A 98 19.27 5.83 1.38
CA PHE A 98 18.99 5.60 2.81
C PHE A 98 20.20 5.15 3.63
N CYS A 99 21.22 4.54 3.01
CA CYS A 99 22.47 4.15 3.66
C CYS A 99 23.55 5.22 3.54
N LYS A 100 23.55 5.97 2.44
CA LYS A 100 24.47 7.09 2.19
C LYS A 100 24.46 8.08 3.36
N ALA A 101 23.27 8.54 3.79
CA ALA A 101 23.16 9.49 4.90
C ALA A 101 23.77 8.96 6.21
N ALA A 102 23.55 7.69 6.55
CA ALA A 102 24.10 7.08 7.77
C ALA A 102 25.62 6.84 7.69
N TYR A 103 26.11 6.44 6.51
CA TYR A 103 27.52 6.24 6.24
C TYR A 103 28.31 7.54 6.30
N CYS A 104 27.84 8.59 5.61
CA CYS A 104 28.46 9.91 5.57
C CYS A 104 28.46 10.62 6.92
N ALA A 105 27.44 10.38 7.76
CA ALA A 105 27.41 10.90 9.12
C ALA A 105 28.46 10.24 10.04
N SER A 106 28.89 9.01 9.72
CA SER A 106 29.81 8.23 10.58
C SER A 106 31.24 8.17 10.05
N HIS A 107 31.48 8.60 8.80
CA HIS A 107 32.78 8.57 8.14
C HIS A 107 33.15 9.97 7.63
N LEU A 108 33.89 10.72 8.44
CA LEU A 108 34.32 12.09 8.16
C LEU A 108 35.67 12.17 7.42
N ASP A 109 36.27 11.03 7.08
CA ASP A 109 37.53 11.00 6.34
C ASP A 109 37.34 11.40 4.87
N LYS A 110 38.43 11.90 4.26
CA LYS A 110 38.39 12.44 2.89
C LYS A 110 38.03 11.39 1.84
N GLU A 111 38.33 10.12 2.08
CA GLU A 111 38.04 9.03 1.13
C GLU A 111 36.55 8.71 1.14
N SER A 112 35.94 8.61 2.32
CA SER A 112 34.50 8.41 2.51
C SER A 112 33.67 9.60 2.04
N GLN A 113 34.15 10.84 2.21
CA GLN A 113 33.46 12.02 1.68
C GLN A 113 33.37 12.05 0.15
N ASN A 114 34.34 11.48 -0.58
CA ASN A 114 34.27 11.39 -2.04
C ASN A 114 33.15 10.44 -2.49
N LEU A 115 32.87 9.37 -1.73
CA LEU A 115 31.74 8.47 -2.00
C LEU A 115 30.38 9.15 -1.70
N CYS A 116 30.37 10.08 -0.75
CA CYS A 116 29.19 10.87 -0.38
C CYS A 116 28.85 11.98 -1.40
N ASN A 117 29.83 12.46 -2.16
CA ASN A 117 29.66 13.58 -3.09
C ASN A 117 29.64 13.18 -4.58
N MET A 118 29.65 11.89 -4.90
CA MET A 118 29.32 11.42 -6.26
C MET A 118 27.81 11.52 -6.47
N GLU A 119 27.38 12.56 -7.17
CA GLU A 119 26.11 12.66 -7.92
C GLU A 119 26.32 12.19 -9.37
#